data_AF-A0A401NQZ4-F1
#
_entry.id   AF-A0A401NQZ4-F1
#
_cell.length_a   1.000
_cell.length_b   1.000
_cell.length_c   1.000
_cell.angle_alpha   90.00
_cell.angle_beta   90.00
_cell.angle_gamma   90.00
#
_symmetry.space_group_name_H-M   'P 1'
#
loop_
_entity.id
_entity.type
_entity.pdbx_description
1 polymer ?
#
loop_
_entity_poly.entity_id
_entity_poly.type
_entity_poly.pdbx_seq_one_letter_code
_entity_poly.pdbx_strand_id
1 'polypeptide(L)'
;MFGLIECVVGRNVSSHSIHKHWDNIISCWLASLGPTSVKCGRTLMQYYQQERGGHQVESFEKDFKTQRRQNPWSKMSIEVVDFGSFGLGNAEPSAIELERISTEIIRAFRDIGFVYIKNTGIKDENVFEVMDISRRFFLLPRDIKQQYARSTDSETPSQGWIETESLNPTSSGELKEVFNLSTISTSDNWPVKHVPEFTKCMESFFKSSEQLAIRILKVIAMGLSLEPDFFINKHTKIGSNQNPTTLRTAYYPSIQKSSLKEHQMRCAEHSDFGTCTLLFQDKSGGLEVMNKSGQYCAAPYIPNTVLLNVANLLQRWTSDALISTKHRVPIPQTDDMLNSPRQSVAFFVHPDHNTILECCDGLNKYPPISSIQYLKETHGELFPRESYPTGD
;
A
#
# COMPACT_ATOMS: atom_id res chain seq x y z
N MET A 1 -10.08 39.61 10.51
CA MET A 1 -10.01 38.80 9.27
C MET A 1 -10.54 39.58 8.06
N PHE A 2 -11.69 40.27 8.13
CA PHE A 2 -12.19 41.13 7.04
C PHE A 2 -11.32 42.38 6.74
N GLY A 3 -10.68 42.99 7.74
CA GLY A 3 -9.80 44.16 7.52
C GLY A 3 -8.44 43.87 6.85
N LEU A 4 -8.06 42.60 6.69
CA LEU A 4 -6.78 42.21 6.04
C LEU A 4 -6.95 41.93 4.53
N ILE A 5 -8.18 41.89 4.03
CA ILE A 5 -8.51 41.41 2.68
C ILE A 5 -8.86 42.57 1.74
N GLU A 6 -9.32 43.71 2.26
CA GLU A 6 -9.48 44.95 1.46
C GLU A 6 -8.16 45.48 0.89
N CYS A 7 -7.02 45.03 1.42
CA CYS A 7 -5.70 45.43 0.94
C CYS A 7 -5.22 44.64 -0.30
N VAL A 8 -5.83 43.48 -0.60
CA VAL A 8 -5.36 42.56 -1.65
C VAL A 8 -6.18 42.69 -2.95
N VAL A 9 -7.46 43.04 -2.86
CA VAL A 9 -8.32 43.19 -4.04
C VAL A 9 -8.59 44.68 -4.24
N GLY A 10 -7.72 45.31 -5.03
CA GLY A 10 -7.84 46.72 -5.38
C GLY A 10 -9.27 47.10 -5.79
N ARG A 11 -9.70 48.29 -5.37
CA ARG A 11 -11.01 48.88 -5.64
C ARG A 11 -11.28 48.91 -7.16
N ASN A 12 -11.89 47.86 -7.73
CA ASN A 12 -12.66 47.85 -8.98
C ASN A 12 -12.95 46.41 -9.47
N VAL A 13 -13.68 45.63 -8.68
CA VAL A 13 -14.31 44.40 -9.21
C VAL A 13 -15.80 44.47 -8.90
N SER A 14 -16.64 44.31 -9.94
CA SER A 14 -18.09 44.39 -9.81
C SER A 14 -18.62 43.32 -8.85
N SER A 15 -19.62 43.69 -8.05
CA SER A 15 -20.21 42.86 -6.99
C SER A 15 -20.60 41.46 -7.49
N HIS A 16 -21.11 41.34 -8.71
CA HIS A 16 -21.49 40.06 -9.32
C HIS A 16 -20.33 39.07 -9.55
N SER A 17 -19.12 39.54 -9.87
CA SER A 17 -17.97 38.66 -10.11
C SER A 17 -17.36 38.15 -8.80
N ILE A 18 -17.44 38.95 -7.75
CA ILE A 18 -17.02 38.58 -6.40
C ILE A 18 -17.93 37.44 -5.89
N HIS A 19 -19.26 37.55 -6.04
CA HIS A 19 -20.20 36.56 -5.52
C HIS A 19 -20.07 35.14 -6.12
N LYS A 20 -19.83 35.01 -7.43
CA LYS A 20 -19.60 33.69 -8.06
C LYS A 20 -18.29 33.02 -7.58
N HIS A 21 -17.26 33.81 -7.30
CA HIS A 21 -16.02 33.30 -6.74
C HIS A 21 -16.22 32.81 -5.29
N TRP A 22 -17.02 33.51 -4.49
CA TRP A 22 -17.37 33.09 -3.14
C TRP A 22 -18.14 31.78 -3.09
N ASP A 23 -19.14 31.58 -3.97
CA ASP A 23 -19.92 30.33 -4.00
C ASP A 23 -19.03 29.11 -4.33
N ASN A 24 -18.07 29.28 -5.25
CA ASN A 24 -17.10 28.23 -5.58
C ASN A 24 -16.09 27.96 -4.46
N ILE A 25 -15.59 29.00 -3.78
CA ILE A 25 -14.64 28.87 -2.67
C ILE A 25 -15.30 28.20 -1.47
N ILE A 26 -16.54 28.58 -1.14
CA ILE A 26 -17.32 27.98 -0.05
C ILE A 26 -17.67 26.52 -0.39
N SER A 27 -18.02 26.22 -1.64
CA SER A 27 -18.28 24.86 -2.12
C SER A 27 -17.05 23.94 -1.99
N CYS A 28 -15.87 24.40 -2.45
CA CYS A 28 -14.63 23.66 -2.31
C CYS A 28 -14.20 23.47 -0.85
N TRP A 29 -14.39 24.50 -0.01
CA TRP A 29 -14.07 24.42 1.42
C TRP A 29 -15.00 23.44 2.14
N LEU A 30 -16.32 23.50 1.92
CA LEU A 30 -17.29 22.58 2.52
C LEU A 30 -17.09 21.12 2.06
N ALA A 31 -16.67 20.90 0.81
CA ALA A 31 -16.37 19.57 0.28
C ALA A 31 -15.14 18.91 0.95
N SER A 32 -14.24 19.71 1.54
CA SER A 32 -13.04 19.24 2.24
C SER A 32 -13.22 18.94 3.74
N LEU A 33 -14.41 19.18 4.28
CA LEU A 33 -14.69 19.05 5.72
C LEU A 33 -15.25 17.65 6.06
N GLY A 34 -14.62 16.97 7.02
CA GLY A 34 -15.04 15.67 7.55
C GLY A 34 -16.34 15.71 8.40
N PRO A 35 -16.78 14.56 8.94
CA PRO A 35 -18.11 14.41 9.57
C PRO A 35 -18.35 15.33 10.78
N THR A 36 -17.30 15.67 11.54
CA THR A 36 -17.38 16.50 12.75
C THR A 36 -17.47 18.01 12.47
N SER A 37 -17.11 18.47 11.26
CA SER A 37 -17.14 19.88 10.86
C SER A 37 -18.47 20.32 10.20
N VAL A 38 -19.41 19.39 10.01
CA VAL A 38 -20.78 19.67 9.50
C VAL A 38 -21.55 20.61 10.43
N LYS A 39 -21.29 20.60 11.75
CA LYS A 39 -21.91 21.54 12.70
C LYS A 39 -21.43 22.98 12.51
N CYS A 40 -20.14 23.21 12.25
CA CYS A 40 -19.62 24.56 11.98
C CYS A 40 -20.07 25.12 10.62
N GLY A 41 -20.19 24.25 9.60
CA GLY A 41 -20.73 24.63 8.29
C GLY A 41 -22.19 25.05 8.35
N ARG A 42 -23.00 24.43 9.22
CA ARG A 42 -24.41 24.83 9.46
C ARG A 42 -24.51 26.23 10.07
N THR A 43 -23.64 26.60 11.00
CA THR A 43 -23.63 27.94 11.62
C THR A 43 -23.23 29.03 10.64
N LEU A 44 -22.25 28.75 9.76
CA LEU A 44 -21.84 29.69 8.71
C LEU A 44 -22.95 29.88 7.66
N MET A 45 -23.65 28.81 7.27
CA MET A 45 -24.78 28.85 6.35
C MET A 45 -25.99 29.57 6.96
N GLN A 46 -26.24 29.43 8.27
CA GLN A 46 -27.29 30.18 8.96
C GLN A 46 -26.99 31.69 9.00
N TYR A 47 -25.72 32.07 9.13
CA TYR A 47 -25.31 33.48 9.05
C TYR A 47 -25.44 34.03 7.62
N TYR A 48 -25.08 33.24 6.61
CA TYR A 48 -25.27 33.59 5.19
C TYR A 48 -26.76 33.63 4.78
N GLN A 49 -27.62 32.84 5.44
CA GLN A 49 -29.08 32.80 5.24
C GLN A 49 -29.80 34.07 5.72
N GLN A 50 -29.26 34.77 6.71
CA GLN A 50 -29.91 35.97 7.27
C GLN A 50 -29.87 37.15 6.29
N GLU A 51 -28.95 37.16 5.31
CA GLU A 51 -28.78 38.25 4.35
C GLU A 51 -29.45 38.03 2.97
N ARG A 52 -29.92 36.82 2.63
CA ARG A 52 -30.37 36.52 1.23
C ARG A 52 -31.73 35.88 1.00
N GLY A 53 -32.59 35.75 2.01
CA GLY A 53 -34.01 35.44 1.78
C GLY A 53 -34.29 34.03 1.20
N GLY A 54 -34.39 33.04 2.10
CA GLY A 54 -35.42 32.00 2.10
C GLY A 54 -35.55 30.92 1.01
N HIS A 55 -35.17 31.12 -0.26
CA HIS A 55 -35.70 30.25 -1.34
C HIS A 55 -34.73 29.35 -2.12
N GLN A 56 -33.42 29.34 -1.86
CA GLN A 56 -32.45 28.51 -2.62
C GLN A 56 -31.95 27.24 -1.92
N VAL A 57 -32.34 26.98 -0.66
CA VAL A 57 -31.75 25.89 0.14
C VAL A 57 -32.29 24.50 -0.27
N GLU A 58 -33.56 24.40 -0.66
CA GLU A 58 -34.14 23.11 -1.04
C GLU A 58 -33.63 22.57 -2.38
N SER A 59 -33.30 23.44 -3.35
CA SER A 59 -32.67 23.00 -4.60
C SER A 59 -31.23 22.57 -4.37
N PHE A 60 -30.48 23.30 -3.53
CA PHE A 60 -29.09 22.95 -3.19
C PHE A 60 -29.00 21.65 -2.38
N GLU A 61 -29.89 21.39 -1.42
CA GLU A 61 -29.91 20.11 -0.71
C GLU A 61 -30.28 18.93 -1.61
N LYS A 62 -31.22 19.14 -2.55
CA LYS A 62 -31.54 18.15 -3.58
C LYS A 62 -30.35 17.93 -4.51
N ASP A 63 -29.68 18.98 -4.98
CA ASP A 63 -28.52 18.87 -5.86
C ASP A 63 -27.33 18.23 -5.14
N PHE A 64 -27.12 18.49 -3.85
CA PHE A 64 -26.08 17.86 -3.03
C PHE A 64 -26.36 16.36 -2.77
N LYS A 65 -27.63 15.99 -2.51
CA LYS A 65 -28.05 14.58 -2.38
C LYS A 65 -28.01 13.84 -3.72
N THR A 66 -28.29 14.53 -4.83
CA THR A 66 -28.24 13.98 -6.19
C THR A 66 -26.81 13.82 -6.69
N GLN A 67 -25.92 14.79 -6.43
CA GLN A 67 -24.49 14.72 -6.73
C GLN A 67 -23.77 13.64 -5.90
N ARG A 68 -24.16 13.40 -4.64
CA ARG A 68 -23.69 12.22 -3.87
C ARG A 68 -24.15 10.89 -4.47
N ARG A 69 -25.32 10.85 -5.12
CA ARG A 69 -25.83 9.65 -5.81
C ARG A 69 -25.22 9.45 -7.20
N GLN A 70 -24.69 10.51 -7.82
CA GLN A 70 -24.12 10.49 -9.17
C GLN A 70 -22.60 10.62 -9.23
N ASN A 71 -21.90 10.70 -8.09
CA ASN A 71 -20.44 10.65 -8.09
C ASN A 71 -19.96 9.19 -8.17
N PRO A 72 -19.41 8.73 -9.31
CA PRO A 72 -18.94 7.34 -9.46
C PRO A 72 -17.73 7.03 -8.57
N TRP A 73 -17.09 8.08 -8.02
CA TRP A 73 -15.88 7.99 -7.22
C TRP A 73 -16.13 7.76 -5.72
N SER A 74 -17.38 7.79 -5.25
CA SER A 74 -17.69 7.78 -3.80
C SER A 74 -18.07 6.41 -3.23
N LYS A 75 -17.60 5.29 -3.80
CA LYS A 75 -18.13 3.97 -3.40
C LYS A 75 -17.12 2.84 -3.21
N MET A 76 -15.87 3.15 -2.89
CA MET A 76 -15.03 2.26 -2.08
C MET A 76 -14.15 3.10 -1.14
N SER A 77 -14.26 2.83 0.15
CA SER A 77 -13.25 3.22 1.13
C SER A 77 -12.68 1.93 1.69
N ILE A 78 -11.38 1.70 1.48
CA ILE A 78 -10.67 0.61 2.16
C ILE A 78 -10.78 0.89 3.68
N GLU A 79 -11.25 -0.11 4.43
CA GLU A 79 -11.51 0.04 5.86
C GLU A 79 -10.22 0.33 6.64
N VAL A 80 -10.33 1.04 7.77
CA VAL A 80 -9.22 1.28 8.70
C VAL A 80 -9.52 0.54 10.01
N VAL A 81 -8.69 -0.44 10.34
CA VAL A 81 -8.78 -1.26 11.56
C VAL A 81 -7.79 -0.77 12.60
N ASP A 82 -8.25 -0.64 13.84
CA ASP A 82 -7.39 -0.33 14.98
C ASP A 82 -6.70 -1.60 15.50
N PHE A 83 -5.38 -1.68 15.29
CA PHE A 83 -4.53 -2.78 15.74
C PHE A 83 -3.87 -2.48 17.09
N GLY A 84 -4.19 -1.36 17.74
CA GLY A 84 -3.45 -0.83 18.88
C GLY A 84 -3.32 -1.80 20.06
N SER A 85 -4.38 -2.54 20.39
CA SER A 85 -4.33 -3.55 21.47
C SER A 85 -3.40 -4.72 21.17
N PHE A 86 -3.03 -4.94 19.90
CA PHE A 86 -2.09 -5.99 19.48
C PHE A 86 -0.86 -5.47 18.71
N GLY A 87 -0.62 -4.15 18.70
CA GLY A 87 0.54 -3.52 18.08
C GLY A 87 1.87 -3.98 18.66
N LEU A 88 2.96 -3.66 17.96
CA LEU A 88 4.32 -3.95 18.43
C LEU A 88 4.56 -3.29 19.80
N GLY A 89 5.27 -4.01 20.67
CA GLY A 89 5.53 -3.58 22.05
C GLY A 89 4.41 -3.92 23.05
N ASN A 90 3.23 -4.32 22.58
CA ASN A 90 2.14 -4.76 23.45
C ASN A 90 2.15 -6.28 23.65
N ALA A 91 1.73 -6.70 24.85
CA ALA A 91 1.43 -8.09 25.16
C ALA A 91 0.24 -8.59 24.34
N GLU A 92 -0.07 -9.89 24.45
CA GLU A 92 -1.27 -10.44 23.84
C GLU A 92 -2.53 -9.79 24.44
N PRO A 93 -3.47 -9.29 23.61
CA PRO A 93 -4.69 -8.66 24.08
C PRO A 93 -5.67 -9.69 24.67
N SER A 94 -6.76 -9.19 25.25
CA SER A 94 -7.89 -10.06 25.62
C SER A 94 -8.46 -10.80 24.41
N ALA A 95 -9.06 -11.97 24.64
CA ALA A 95 -9.70 -12.77 23.58
C ALA A 95 -10.76 -11.97 22.79
N ILE A 96 -11.52 -11.10 23.48
CA ILE A 96 -12.55 -10.25 22.87
C ILE A 96 -11.93 -9.26 21.87
N GLU A 97 -10.83 -8.60 22.26
CA GLU A 97 -10.13 -7.67 21.36
C GLU A 97 -9.49 -8.39 20.18
N LEU A 98 -8.93 -9.57 20.42
CA LEU A 98 -8.32 -10.37 19.37
C LEU A 98 -9.37 -10.85 18.36
N GLU A 99 -10.52 -11.33 18.83
CA GLU A 99 -11.67 -11.71 18.00
C GLU A 99 -12.20 -10.53 17.18
N ARG A 100 -12.31 -9.34 17.78
CA ARG A 100 -12.71 -8.12 17.08
C ARG A 100 -11.76 -7.80 15.92
N ILE A 101 -10.45 -7.75 16.18
CA ILE A 101 -9.42 -7.46 15.17
C ILE A 101 -9.46 -8.50 14.04
N SER A 102 -9.52 -9.79 14.40
CA SER A 102 -9.63 -10.90 13.45
C SER A 102 -10.86 -10.79 12.57
N THR A 103 -12.02 -10.50 13.15
CA THR A 103 -13.29 -10.38 12.42
C THR A 103 -13.26 -9.21 11.43
N GLU A 104 -12.78 -8.04 11.86
CA GLU A 104 -12.70 -6.85 11.02
C GLU A 104 -11.75 -7.07 9.83
N ILE A 105 -10.56 -7.64 10.07
CA ILE A 105 -9.57 -7.91 9.01
C ILE A 105 -10.08 -8.96 8.02
N ILE A 106 -10.63 -10.09 8.49
CA ILE A 106 -11.16 -11.12 7.59
C ILE A 106 -12.34 -10.61 6.77
N ARG A 107 -13.19 -9.75 7.34
CA ARG A 107 -14.27 -9.11 6.58
C ARG A 107 -13.71 -8.25 5.44
N ALA A 108 -12.71 -7.42 5.71
CA ALA A 108 -12.10 -6.58 4.68
C ALA A 108 -11.40 -7.42 3.59
N PHE A 109 -10.76 -8.54 3.98
CA PHE A 109 -10.13 -9.47 3.05
C PHE A 109 -11.11 -10.27 2.18
N ARG A 110 -12.29 -10.60 2.69
CA ARG A 110 -13.39 -11.22 1.91
C ARG A 110 -14.05 -10.23 0.96
N ASP A 111 -13.97 -8.93 1.25
CA ASP A 111 -14.57 -7.90 0.43
C ASP A 111 -13.61 -7.37 -0.64
N ILE A 112 -12.59 -6.63 -0.23
CA ILE A 112 -11.68 -5.95 -1.16
C ILE A 112 -10.33 -6.67 -1.22
N GLY A 113 -9.97 -7.47 -0.22
CA GLY A 113 -8.61 -8.03 -0.14
C GLY A 113 -7.57 -7.06 0.42
N PHE A 114 -7.99 -5.84 0.79
CA PHE A 114 -7.15 -4.76 1.32
C PHE A 114 -7.77 -4.16 2.58
N VAL A 115 -6.93 -3.74 3.53
CA VAL A 115 -7.33 -3.04 4.76
C VAL A 115 -6.18 -2.15 5.24
N TYR A 116 -6.49 -0.94 5.72
CA TYR A 116 -5.51 -0.16 6.47
C TYR A 116 -5.51 -0.62 7.93
N ILE A 117 -4.33 -0.82 8.51
CA ILE A 117 -4.19 -1.04 9.94
C ILE A 117 -3.42 0.12 10.56
N LYS A 118 -3.96 0.70 11.64
CA LYS A 118 -3.33 1.78 12.41
C LYS A 118 -2.85 1.29 13.77
N ASN A 119 -2.02 2.08 14.43
CA ASN A 119 -1.49 1.77 15.76
C ASN A 119 -0.68 0.45 15.79
N THR A 120 0.03 0.14 14.70
CA THR A 120 0.82 -1.10 14.57
C THR A 120 2.10 -1.09 15.39
N GLY A 121 2.53 0.07 15.87
CA GLY A 121 3.83 0.29 16.52
C GLY A 121 4.95 0.65 15.55
N ILE A 122 4.73 0.53 14.23
CA ILE A 122 5.60 1.13 13.20
C ILE A 122 5.04 2.51 12.88
N LYS A 123 5.81 3.57 13.15
CA LYS A 123 5.38 4.95 12.92
C LYS A 123 5.87 5.47 11.58
N ASP A 124 5.23 6.53 11.10
CA ASP A 124 5.64 7.22 9.88
C ASP A 124 7.10 7.70 9.94
N GLU A 125 7.61 8.06 11.12
CA GLU A 125 9.02 8.44 11.26
C GLU A 125 9.98 7.29 10.88
N ASN A 126 9.65 6.05 11.25
CA ASN A 126 10.45 4.88 10.89
C ASN A 126 10.39 4.60 9.38
N VAL A 127 9.19 4.73 8.80
CA VAL A 127 8.98 4.54 7.35
C VAL A 127 9.74 5.59 6.55
N PHE A 128 9.65 6.86 6.94
CA PHE A 128 10.31 7.95 6.23
C PHE A 128 11.83 7.94 6.39
N GLU A 129 12.35 7.43 7.51
CA GLU A 129 13.79 7.17 7.67
C GLU A 129 14.27 6.13 6.63
N VAL A 130 13.57 5.00 6.50
CA VAL A 130 13.88 3.96 5.50
C VAL A 130 13.77 4.51 4.07
N MET A 131 12.73 5.29 3.79
CA MET A 131 12.56 5.94 2.50
C MET A 131 13.68 6.94 2.20
N ASP A 132 14.09 7.76 3.15
CA ASP A 132 15.19 8.71 2.92
C ASP A 132 16.52 7.99 2.67
N ILE A 133 16.84 6.97 3.48
CA ILE A 133 18.06 6.17 3.34
C ILE A 133 18.07 5.43 1.99
N SER A 134 16.97 4.81 1.60
CA SER A 134 16.86 4.17 0.28
C SER A 134 16.91 5.18 -0.87
N ARG A 135 16.33 6.36 -0.70
CA ARG A 135 16.39 7.45 -1.69
C ARG A 135 17.83 7.86 -1.96
N ARG A 136 18.66 8.00 -0.92
CA ARG A 136 20.09 8.30 -1.08
C ARG A 136 20.80 7.26 -1.95
N PHE A 137 20.45 5.99 -1.82
CA PHE A 137 20.93 4.94 -2.71
C PHE A 137 20.41 5.09 -4.15
N PHE A 138 19.10 5.29 -4.34
CA PHE A 138 18.52 5.40 -5.69
C PHE A 138 19.01 6.62 -6.48
N LEU A 139 19.44 7.68 -5.79
CA LEU A 139 20.03 8.88 -6.36
C LEU A 139 21.53 8.73 -6.70
N LEU A 140 22.17 7.60 -6.36
CA LEU A 140 23.54 7.34 -6.80
C LEU A 140 23.61 7.16 -8.34
N PRO A 141 24.78 7.43 -8.95
CA PRO A 141 25.02 7.12 -10.36
C PRO A 141 24.73 5.66 -10.69
N ARG A 142 24.21 5.40 -11.89
CA ARG A 142 23.79 4.05 -12.34
C ARG A 142 24.91 3.02 -12.23
N ASP A 143 26.13 3.39 -12.61
CA ASP A 143 27.33 2.55 -12.53
C ASP A 143 27.70 2.17 -11.09
N ILE A 144 27.39 3.03 -10.12
CA ILE A 144 27.53 2.71 -8.70
C ILE A 144 26.42 1.75 -8.25
N LYS A 145 25.15 2.03 -8.60
CA LYS A 145 24.03 1.15 -8.26
C LYS A 145 24.18 -0.26 -8.83
N GLN A 146 24.75 -0.39 -10.03
CA GLN A 146 25.01 -1.67 -10.69
C GLN A 146 25.91 -2.62 -9.90
N GLN A 147 26.80 -2.10 -9.05
CA GLN A 147 27.62 -2.92 -8.15
C GLN A 147 26.77 -3.69 -7.14
N TYR A 148 25.57 -3.19 -6.85
CA TYR A 148 24.60 -3.75 -5.92
C TYR A 148 23.43 -4.45 -6.61
N ALA A 149 23.52 -4.68 -7.92
CA ALA A 149 22.48 -5.36 -8.67
C ALA A 149 22.27 -6.79 -8.15
N ARG A 150 21.02 -7.24 -8.22
CA ARG A 150 20.64 -8.62 -7.93
C ARG A 150 21.43 -9.59 -8.81
N SER A 151 22.02 -10.62 -8.22
CA SER A 151 22.76 -11.67 -8.93
C SER A 151 22.06 -13.02 -8.78
N THR A 152 21.76 -13.67 -9.91
CA THR A 152 21.15 -15.02 -9.96
C THR A 152 22.08 -16.12 -9.46
N ASP A 153 23.39 -15.85 -9.46
CA ASP A 153 24.45 -16.81 -9.10
C ASP A 153 24.84 -16.69 -7.62
N SER A 154 24.13 -15.87 -6.86
CA SER A 154 24.36 -15.68 -5.43
C SER A 154 23.57 -16.68 -4.59
N GLU A 155 24.04 -16.93 -3.35
CA GLU A 155 23.28 -17.69 -2.34
C GLU A 155 21.96 -17.00 -1.93
N THR A 156 21.76 -15.74 -2.36
CA THR A 156 20.60 -14.89 -2.04
C THR A 156 20.03 -14.24 -3.31
N PRO A 157 19.54 -15.04 -4.28
CA PRO A 157 19.30 -14.61 -5.66
C PRO A 157 18.16 -13.59 -5.82
N SER A 158 17.38 -13.35 -4.75
CA SER A 158 16.32 -12.33 -4.71
C SER A 158 16.77 -10.97 -4.14
N GLN A 159 17.98 -10.87 -3.56
CA GLN A 159 18.51 -9.69 -2.89
C GLN A 159 19.28 -8.75 -3.82
N GLY A 160 19.13 -7.44 -3.61
CA GLY A 160 19.86 -6.40 -4.32
C GLY A 160 18.97 -5.48 -5.16
N TRP A 161 19.64 -4.61 -5.93
CA TRP A 161 19.03 -3.60 -6.79
C TRP A 161 18.52 -4.19 -8.12
N ILE A 162 17.39 -3.67 -8.58
CA ILE A 162 16.78 -3.98 -9.86
C ILE A 162 16.40 -2.64 -10.51
N GLU A 163 17.04 -2.34 -11.65
CA GLU A 163 16.82 -1.08 -12.38
C GLU A 163 15.45 -1.00 -13.04
N THR A 164 14.99 -2.12 -13.60
CA THR A 164 13.68 -2.18 -14.24
C THR A 164 13.13 -3.59 -14.05
N GLU A 165 12.04 -3.69 -13.29
CA GLU A 165 11.26 -4.91 -13.16
C GLU A 165 10.06 -4.80 -14.10
N SER A 166 9.79 -5.84 -14.89
CA SER A 166 8.58 -5.95 -15.70
C SER A 166 7.67 -7.00 -15.07
N LEU A 167 6.64 -6.57 -14.35
CA LEU A 167 5.59 -7.44 -13.82
C LEU A 167 4.56 -7.81 -14.90
N ASN A 168 4.53 -7.05 -15.99
CA ASN A 168 3.74 -7.36 -17.18
C ASN A 168 4.61 -7.29 -18.45
N PRO A 169 4.94 -8.45 -19.07
CA PRO A 169 5.75 -8.54 -20.29
C PRO A 169 5.21 -7.75 -21.49
N THR A 170 3.90 -7.42 -21.51
CA THR A 170 3.27 -6.68 -22.60
C THR A 170 3.27 -5.17 -22.40
N SER A 171 3.79 -4.66 -21.27
CA SER A 171 3.83 -3.22 -20.98
C SER A 171 5.06 -2.55 -21.62
N SER A 172 4.98 -1.25 -21.92
CA SER A 172 6.09 -0.46 -22.48
C SER A 172 7.24 -0.17 -21.50
N GLY A 173 7.34 -0.95 -20.41
CA GLY A 173 8.32 -0.84 -19.33
C GLY A 173 7.79 -0.03 -18.14
N GLU A 174 8.00 -0.53 -16.92
CA GLU A 174 7.61 0.14 -15.68
C GLU A 174 8.62 1.23 -15.27
N LEU A 175 8.12 2.37 -14.78
CA LEU A 175 8.94 3.49 -14.32
C LEU A 175 9.21 3.40 -12.81
N LYS A 176 9.97 2.38 -12.41
CA LYS A 176 10.41 2.17 -11.02
C LYS A 176 11.77 1.50 -10.97
N GLU A 177 12.52 1.82 -9.92
CA GLU A 177 13.67 1.05 -9.47
C GLU A 177 13.36 0.45 -8.09
N VAL A 178 13.91 -0.72 -7.79
CA VAL A 178 13.68 -1.37 -6.50
C VAL A 178 14.97 -1.92 -5.88
N PHE A 179 14.98 -2.06 -4.56
CA PHE A 179 16.02 -2.77 -3.82
C PHE A 179 15.38 -3.76 -2.86
N ASN A 180 15.74 -5.04 -2.98
CA ASN A 180 15.20 -6.13 -2.18
C ASN A 180 16.19 -6.56 -1.08
N LEU A 181 15.65 -6.81 0.11
CA LEU A 181 16.28 -7.51 1.21
C LEU A 181 15.44 -8.74 1.52
N SER A 182 16.00 -9.93 1.31
CA SER A 182 15.30 -11.20 1.58
C SER A 182 15.96 -12.01 2.69
N THR A 183 17.25 -11.76 2.96
CA THR A 183 18.03 -12.51 3.95
C THR A 183 18.81 -11.57 4.85
N ILE A 184 18.73 -11.80 6.16
CA ILE A 184 19.39 -10.96 7.18
C ILE A 184 20.81 -11.48 7.49
N SER A 185 21.20 -12.66 7.00
CA SER A 185 22.54 -13.23 7.19
C SER A 185 23.46 -12.99 5.99
N THR A 186 24.62 -12.36 6.26
CA THR A 186 25.88 -12.44 5.50
C THR A 186 25.83 -12.13 4.00
N SER A 187 24.99 -11.18 3.57
CA SER A 187 25.17 -10.61 2.23
C SER A 187 26.29 -9.56 2.28
N ASP A 188 27.33 -9.74 1.47
CA ASP A 188 28.36 -8.70 1.25
C ASP A 188 27.85 -7.58 0.31
N ASN A 189 26.64 -7.72 -0.24
CA ASN A 189 26.13 -6.85 -1.29
C ASN A 189 25.25 -5.69 -0.77
N TRP A 190 25.74 -5.01 0.27
CA TRP A 190 25.08 -3.83 0.82
C TRP A 190 25.76 -2.54 0.38
N PRO A 191 24.99 -1.46 0.13
CA PRO A 191 25.56 -0.17 -0.27
C PRO A 191 26.23 0.59 0.88
N VAL A 192 26.82 -0.08 1.87
CA VAL A 192 27.46 0.52 3.06
C VAL A 192 28.62 1.46 2.71
N LYS A 193 29.28 1.24 1.56
CA LYS A 193 30.36 2.12 1.09
C LYS A 193 29.85 3.53 0.73
N HIS A 194 28.64 3.62 0.20
CA HIS A 194 28.05 4.88 -0.29
C HIS A 194 26.95 5.41 0.63
N VAL A 195 26.28 4.52 1.35
CA VAL A 195 25.18 4.78 2.27
C VAL A 195 25.43 3.94 3.54
N PRO A 196 26.31 4.39 4.46
CA PRO A 196 26.75 3.59 5.61
C PRO A 196 25.62 3.11 6.53
N GLU A 197 24.52 3.86 6.60
CA GLU A 197 23.38 3.54 7.46
C GLU A 197 22.43 2.50 6.84
N PHE A 198 22.61 2.15 5.56
CA PHE A 198 21.63 1.39 4.78
C PHE A 198 21.32 0.03 5.41
N THR A 199 22.34 -0.81 5.64
CA THR A 199 22.15 -2.16 6.19
C THR A 199 21.42 -2.13 7.53
N LYS A 200 21.94 -1.35 8.49
CA LYS A 200 21.37 -1.27 9.84
C LYS A 200 19.91 -0.81 9.83
N CYS A 201 19.59 0.20 9.02
CA CYS A 201 18.21 0.70 8.91
C CYS A 201 17.29 -0.36 8.29
N MET A 202 17.68 -0.97 7.17
CA MET A 202 16.87 -1.96 6.47
C MET A 202 16.65 -3.21 7.32
N GLU A 203 17.68 -3.71 8.02
CA GLU A 203 17.57 -4.86 8.93
C GLU A 203 16.65 -4.56 10.12
N SER A 204 16.77 -3.38 10.73
CA SER A 204 15.89 -2.97 11.83
C SER A 204 14.43 -2.88 11.38
N PHE A 205 14.19 -2.33 10.20
CA PHE A 205 12.84 -2.23 9.64
C PHE A 205 12.28 -3.59 9.19
N PHE A 206 13.13 -4.45 8.63
CA PHE A 206 12.78 -5.84 8.33
C PHE A 206 12.33 -6.56 9.60
N LYS A 207 13.09 -6.47 10.70
CA LYS A 207 12.73 -7.11 11.98
C LYS A 207 11.42 -6.60 12.56
N SER A 208 11.16 -5.29 12.46
CA SER A 208 9.88 -4.72 12.91
C SER A 208 8.72 -5.21 12.03
N SER A 209 8.93 -5.28 10.72
CA SER A 209 7.92 -5.78 9.76
C SER A 209 7.65 -7.27 9.93
N GLU A 210 8.69 -8.08 10.19
CA GLU A 210 8.59 -9.51 10.52
C GLU A 210 7.75 -9.72 11.79
N GLN A 211 8.04 -9.00 12.87
CA GLN A 211 7.26 -9.10 14.11
C GLN A 211 5.79 -8.74 13.91
N LEU A 212 5.51 -7.71 13.11
CA LEU A 212 4.15 -7.30 12.80
C LEU A 212 3.45 -8.36 11.92
N ALA A 213 4.15 -8.91 10.93
CA ALA A 213 3.65 -9.98 10.08
C ALA A 213 3.25 -11.22 10.89
N ILE A 214 4.08 -11.68 11.84
CA ILE A 214 3.75 -12.83 12.71
C ILE A 214 2.45 -12.58 13.50
N ARG A 215 2.25 -11.38 14.04
CA ARG A 215 1.00 -11.01 14.73
C ARG A 215 -0.20 -11.02 13.78
N ILE A 216 -0.03 -10.52 12.57
CA ILE A 216 -1.08 -10.53 11.54
C ILE A 216 -1.41 -11.97 11.12
N LEU A 217 -0.43 -12.86 10.97
CA LEU A 217 -0.66 -14.28 10.66
C LEU A 217 -1.53 -14.97 11.71
N LYS A 218 -1.30 -14.67 13.00
CA LYS A 218 -2.17 -15.14 14.10
C LYS A 218 -3.61 -14.64 13.98
N VAL A 219 -3.76 -13.34 13.72
CA VAL A 219 -5.07 -12.71 13.52
C VAL A 219 -5.83 -13.32 12.34
N ILE A 220 -5.14 -13.60 11.24
CA ILE A 220 -5.72 -14.26 10.06
C ILE A 220 -6.17 -15.68 10.42
N ALA A 221 -5.32 -16.48 11.09
CA ALA A 221 -5.67 -17.83 11.51
C ALA A 221 -6.93 -17.84 12.38
N MET A 222 -6.98 -16.98 13.40
CA MET A 222 -8.12 -16.88 14.30
C MET A 222 -9.40 -16.43 13.58
N GLY A 223 -9.31 -15.46 12.68
CA GLY A 223 -10.49 -15.01 11.92
C GLY A 223 -11.00 -16.03 10.90
N LEU A 224 -10.17 -17.02 10.55
CA LEU A 224 -10.55 -18.20 9.77
C LEU A 224 -10.98 -19.39 10.66
N SER A 225 -11.06 -19.20 11.98
CA SER A 225 -11.36 -20.26 12.96
C SER A 225 -10.36 -21.44 12.92
N LEU A 226 -9.09 -21.13 12.64
CA LEU A 226 -7.97 -22.05 12.71
C LEU A 226 -7.21 -21.89 14.03
N GLU A 227 -6.34 -22.86 14.34
CA GLU A 227 -5.38 -22.74 15.44
C GLU A 227 -4.54 -21.45 15.29
N PRO A 228 -4.32 -20.67 16.37
CA PRO A 228 -3.64 -19.37 16.28
C PRO A 228 -2.27 -19.41 15.60
N ASP A 229 -1.53 -20.51 15.76
CA ASP A 229 -0.19 -20.67 15.21
C ASP A 229 -0.17 -21.36 13.83
N PHE A 230 -1.33 -21.63 13.23
CA PHE A 230 -1.45 -22.39 11.98
C PHE A 230 -0.58 -21.82 10.85
N PHE A 231 -0.62 -20.50 10.63
CA PHE A 231 0.22 -19.83 9.64
C PHE A 231 1.61 -19.52 10.17
N ILE A 232 1.77 -19.20 11.45
CA ILE A 232 3.08 -18.93 12.06
C ILE A 232 4.03 -20.12 11.86
N ASN A 233 3.53 -21.34 12.07
CA ASN A 233 4.28 -22.58 11.88
C ASN A 233 4.68 -22.88 10.42
N LYS A 234 4.19 -22.09 9.46
CA LYS A 234 4.53 -22.16 8.03
C LYS A 234 5.50 -21.05 7.59
N HIS A 235 5.86 -20.15 8.50
CA HIS A 235 6.68 -18.97 8.27
C HIS A 235 7.85 -18.92 9.26
N THR A 236 8.44 -20.07 9.57
CA THR A 236 9.45 -20.20 10.64
C THR A 236 10.84 -19.76 10.23
N LYS A 237 11.08 -19.60 8.92
CA LYS A 237 12.40 -19.33 8.35
C LYS A 237 12.51 -17.94 7.70
N ILE A 238 11.61 -17.00 8.02
CA ILE A 238 11.66 -15.62 7.52
C ILE A 238 13.07 -15.03 7.73
N GLY A 239 13.61 -14.38 6.69
CA GLY A 239 14.95 -13.78 6.72
C GLY A 239 16.10 -14.76 6.46
N SER A 240 15.81 -16.01 6.08
CA SER A 240 16.80 -17.00 5.62
C SER A 240 16.62 -17.33 4.13
N ASN A 241 17.57 -18.05 3.55
CA ASN A 241 17.48 -18.52 2.15
C ASN A 241 16.41 -19.60 1.90
N GLN A 242 15.69 -20.05 2.94
CA GLN A 242 14.61 -21.04 2.85
C GLN A 242 13.21 -20.41 2.89
N ASN A 243 13.12 -19.09 2.89
CA ASN A 243 11.88 -18.33 2.90
C ASN A 243 12.01 -17.10 1.99
N PRO A 244 11.12 -16.90 1.00
CA PRO A 244 11.26 -15.81 0.04
C PRO A 244 10.61 -14.50 0.51
N THR A 245 10.36 -14.34 1.82
CA THR A 245 9.88 -13.07 2.38
C THR A 245 10.88 -11.95 2.09
N THR A 246 10.39 -10.85 1.53
CA THR A 246 11.25 -9.77 1.04
C THR A 246 10.76 -8.42 1.53
N LEU A 247 11.67 -7.63 2.12
CA LEU A 247 11.53 -6.19 2.25
C LEU A 247 12.00 -5.53 0.96
N ARG A 248 11.11 -4.82 0.28
CA ARG A 248 11.38 -4.10 -0.96
C ARG A 248 11.21 -2.61 -0.75
N THR A 249 12.25 -1.84 -1.04
CA THR A 249 12.12 -0.39 -1.23
C THR A 249 11.93 -0.11 -2.71
N ALA A 250 10.97 0.75 -3.06
CA ALA A 250 10.67 1.12 -4.43
C ALA A 250 10.74 2.64 -4.60
N TYR A 251 11.43 3.07 -5.66
CA TYR A 251 11.58 4.46 -6.03
C TYR A 251 11.01 4.68 -7.44
N TYR A 252 10.10 5.63 -7.54
CA TYR A 252 9.45 6.03 -8.77
C TYR A 252 9.94 7.43 -9.12
N PRO A 253 10.86 7.58 -10.09
CA PRO A 253 11.43 8.88 -10.42
C PRO A 253 10.39 9.90 -10.86
N SER A 254 10.78 11.18 -10.80
CA SER A 254 10.08 12.23 -11.54
C SER A 254 10.11 11.92 -13.03
N ILE A 255 9.03 12.29 -13.73
CA ILE A 255 8.77 11.91 -15.10
C ILE A 255 8.75 13.17 -15.95
N GLN A 256 9.58 13.21 -16.98
CA GLN A 256 9.43 14.20 -18.04
C GLN A 256 8.32 13.75 -18.97
N LYS A 257 7.29 14.58 -19.14
CA LYS A 257 6.11 14.24 -19.96
C LYS A 257 6.49 13.89 -21.42
N SER A 258 7.55 14.50 -21.94
CA SER A 258 8.09 14.23 -23.28
C SER A 258 8.75 12.85 -23.43
N SER A 259 9.15 12.19 -22.34
CA SER A 259 9.76 10.86 -22.37
C SER A 259 8.78 9.72 -22.12
N LEU A 260 7.51 10.02 -21.87
CA LEU A 260 6.48 9.02 -21.62
C LEU A 260 6.15 8.25 -22.89
N LYS A 261 6.18 6.93 -22.79
CA LYS A 261 5.67 6.04 -23.84
C LYS A 261 4.17 5.85 -23.68
N GLU A 262 3.50 5.50 -24.77
CA GLU A 262 2.09 5.12 -24.74
C GLU A 262 1.87 3.92 -23.80
N HIS A 263 0.78 3.93 -23.04
CA HIS A 263 0.43 2.88 -22.06
C HIS A 263 1.49 2.58 -20.98
N GLN A 264 2.47 3.46 -20.77
CA GLN A 264 3.46 3.30 -19.72
C GLN A 264 2.81 3.42 -18.33
N MET A 265 3.33 2.68 -17.34
CA MET A 265 2.89 2.72 -15.94
C MET A 265 4.08 2.87 -15.00
N ARG A 266 3.85 3.38 -13.79
CA ARG A 266 4.86 3.38 -12.72
C ARG A 266 5.03 1.97 -12.16
N CYS A 267 3.93 1.25 -11.96
CA CYS A 267 3.89 -0.18 -11.65
C CYS A 267 2.69 -0.80 -12.37
N ALA A 268 2.91 -1.88 -13.11
CA ALA A 268 1.85 -2.52 -13.88
C ALA A 268 0.79 -3.18 -12.98
N GLU A 269 -0.37 -3.47 -13.55
CA GLU A 269 -1.41 -4.28 -12.88
C GLU A 269 -0.86 -5.67 -12.53
N HIS A 270 -0.97 -6.04 -11.25
CA HIS A 270 -0.61 -7.37 -10.75
C HIS A 270 -1.38 -7.68 -9.46
N SER A 271 -1.29 -8.94 -9.01
CA SER A 271 -1.62 -9.35 -7.65
C SER A 271 -0.36 -9.94 -7.01
N ASP A 272 -0.18 -9.71 -5.70
CA ASP A 272 0.99 -10.20 -4.97
C ASP A 272 1.00 -11.72 -4.84
N PHE A 273 2.18 -12.31 -4.69
CA PHE A 273 2.32 -13.76 -4.84
C PHE A 273 2.15 -14.52 -3.52
N GLY A 274 2.72 -14.03 -2.41
CA GLY A 274 2.85 -14.72 -1.12
C GLY A 274 1.56 -14.90 -0.31
N THR A 275 1.69 -14.80 1.01
CA THR A 275 0.59 -14.87 1.98
C THR A 275 -0.13 -13.53 2.08
N CYS A 276 0.61 -12.47 2.40
CA CYS A 276 0.10 -11.11 2.51
C CYS A 276 1.24 -10.11 2.33
N THR A 277 0.90 -8.83 2.15
CA THR A 277 1.88 -7.75 2.00
C THR A 277 1.59 -6.64 2.99
N LEU A 278 2.64 -6.14 3.64
CA LEU A 278 2.61 -4.90 4.41
C LEU A 278 3.17 -3.77 3.55
N LEU A 279 2.31 -2.87 3.09
CA LEU A 279 2.70 -1.74 2.27
C LEU A 279 2.71 -0.44 3.07
N PHE A 280 3.85 0.24 3.02
CA PHE A 280 4.07 1.57 3.59
C PHE A 280 4.23 2.57 2.44
N GLN A 281 3.36 3.59 2.43
CA GLN A 281 3.29 4.58 1.35
C GLN A 281 3.85 5.94 1.79
N ASP A 282 4.44 6.67 0.85
CA ASP A 282 4.73 8.09 1.06
C ASP A 282 3.45 8.95 0.87
N LYS A 283 3.59 10.26 1.07
CA LYS A 283 2.47 11.21 0.95
C LYS A 283 2.01 11.45 -0.50
N SER A 284 2.71 10.90 -1.49
CA SER A 284 2.46 11.16 -2.91
C SER A 284 1.24 10.40 -3.44
N GLY A 285 0.84 9.30 -2.77
CA GLY A 285 -0.28 8.46 -3.19
C GLY A 285 -0.02 7.75 -4.53
N GLY A 286 -1.08 7.54 -5.32
CA GLY A 286 -0.98 6.95 -6.66
C GLY A 286 -1.13 5.43 -6.74
N LEU A 287 -1.28 4.71 -5.62
CA LEU A 287 -1.70 3.30 -5.68
C LEU A 287 -3.19 3.22 -6.04
N GLU A 288 -3.55 2.31 -6.94
CA GLU A 288 -4.93 1.98 -7.28
C GLU A 288 -5.20 0.49 -7.05
N VAL A 289 -6.36 0.18 -6.46
CA VAL A 289 -6.83 -1.17 -6.15
C VAL A 289 -8.12 -1.45 -6.94
N MET A 290 -8.23 -2.63 -7.54
CA MET A 290 -9.40 -3.03 -8.31
C MET A 290 -10.56 -3.43 -7.38
N ASN A 291 -11.76 -2.89 -7.61
CA ASN A 291 -12.95 -3.28 -6.86
C ASN A 291 -13.65 -4.50 -7.47
N LYS A 292 -14.68 -5.04 -6.79
CA LYS A 292 -15.51 -6.14 -7.28
C LYS A 292 -16.22 -5.87 -8.61
N SER A 293 -16.37 -4.60 -8.99
CA SER A 293 -16.95 -4.18 -10.28
C SER A 293 -15.90 -4.04 -11.39
N GLY A 294 -14.64 -4.40 -11.13
CA GLY A 294 -13.54 -4.29 -12.09
C GLY A 294 -12.99 -2.86 -12.27
N GLN A 295 -13.35 -1.92 -11.40
CA GLN A 295 -12.90 -0.53 -11.48
C GLN A 295 -11.77 -0.26 -10.51
N TYR A 296 -10.80 0.55 -10.95
CA TYR A 296 -9.68 0.99 -10.12
C TYR A 296 -10.08 2.14 -9.20
N CYS A 297 -9.80 1.97 -7.91
CA CYS A 297 -10.05 2.96 -6.86
C CYS A 297 -8.73 3.35 -6.20
N ALA A 298 -8.56 4.64 -5.88
CA ALA A 298 -7.36 5.12 -5.20
C ALA A 298 -7.23 4.53 -3.78
N ALA A 299 -6.02 4.11 -3.42
CA ALA A 299 -5.63 3.73 -2.06
C ALA A 299 -4.66 4.79 -1.51
N PRO A 300 -5.17 5.92 -0.99
CA PRO A 300 -4.34 7.07 -0.62
C PRO A 300 -3.42 6.77 0.57
N TYR A 301 -2.41 7.59 0.78
CA TYR A 301 -1.68 7.56 2.04
C TYR A 301 -2.58 8.04 3.19
N ILE A 302 -2.57 7.28 4.29
CA ILE A 302 -3.20 7.65 5.56
C ILE A 302 -2.09 7.67 6.62
N PRO A 303 -1.90 8.78 7.35
CA PRO A 303 -0.83 8.88 8.34
C PRO A 303 -0.84 7.77 9.38
N ASN A 304 0.34 7.24 9.70
CA ASN A 304 0.56 6.17 10.68
C ASN A 304 -0.29 4.92 10.43
N THR A 305 -0.44 4.54 9.17
CA THR A 305 -1.11 3.30 8.77
C THR A 305 -0.21 2.43 7.91
N VAL A 306 -0.47 1.14 7.96
CA VAL A 306 0.08 0.14 7.04
C VAL A 306 -1.07 -0.34 6.18
N LEU A 307 -0.91 -0.32 4.86
CA LEU A 307 -1.88 -0.94 3.96
C LEU A 307 -1.55 -2.43 3.85
N LEU A 308 -2.45 -3.27 4.34
CA LEU A 308 -2.31 -4.72 4.38
C LEU A 308 -3.18 -5.35 3.29
N ASN A 309 -2.63 -6.26 2.49
CA ASN A 309 -3.40 -7.02 1.51
C ASN A 309 -3.12 -8.51 1.50
N VAL A 310 -4.12 -9.26 1.04
CA VAL A 310 -4.03 -10.69 0.74
C VAL A 310 -3.22 -10.86 -0.55
N ALA A 311 -2.45 -11.95 -0.62
CA ALA A 311 -1.70 -12.37 -1.79
C ALA A 311 -2.12 -13.79 -2.24
N ASN A 312 -1.64 -14.21 -3.41
CA ASN A 312 -2.15 -15.37 -4.13
C ASN A 312 -2.07 -16.69 -3.33
N LEU A 313 -1.01 -16.92 -2.53
CA LEU A 313 -0.94 -18.15 -1.73
C LEU A 313 -2.01 -18.20 -0.64
N LEU A 314 -2.34 -17.07 0.00
CA LEU A 314 -3.41 -17.04 1.00
C LEU A 314 -4.79 -17.16 0.39
N GLN A 315 -5.01 -16.57 -0.79
CA GLN A 315 -6.23 -16.82 -1.55
C GLN A 315 -6.37 -18.33 -1.86
N ARG A 316 -5.30 -18.97 -2.33
CA ARG A 316 -5.29 -20.42 -2.58
C ARG A 316 -5.55 -21.24 -1.31
N TRP A 317 -4.88 -20.92 -0.21
CA TRP A 317 -5.08 -21.62 1.07
C TRP A 317 -6.53 -21.56 1.55
N THR A 318 -7.22 -20.47 1.28
CA THR A 318 -8.59 -20.24 1.74
C THR A 318 -9.65 -20.61 0.69
N SER A 319 -9.28 -21.37 -0.34
CA SER A 319 -10.18 -21.78 -1.44
C SER A 319 -10.92 -20.61 -2.12
N ASP A 320 -10.24 -19.47 -2.26
CA ASP A 320 -10.78 -18.16 -2.72
C ASP A 320 -11.73 -17.45 -1.74
N ALA A 321 -11.78 -17.83 -0.46
CA ALA A 321 -12.57 -17.09 0.53
C ALA A 321 -11.98 -15.71 0.81
N LEU A 322 -10.65 -15.56 0.80
CA LEU A 322 -9.95 -14.28 0.88
C LEU A 322 -9.44 -13.88 -0.50
N ILE A 323 -9.55 -12.60 -0.88
CA ILE A 323 -9.34 -12.16 -2.26
C ILE A 323 -7.97 -11.48 -2.43
N SER A 324 -7.13 -12.02 -3.32
CA SER A 324 -5.87 -11.42 -3.77
C SER A 324 -6.15 -10.43 -4.91
N THR A 325 -6.35 -9.16 -4.53
CA THR A 325 -6.88 -8.15 -5.44
C THR A 325 -5.80 -7.49 -6.29
N LYS A 326 -6.12 -7.34 -7.58
CA LYS A 326 -5.28 -6.64 -8.54
C LYS A 326 -5.10 -5.18 -8.17
N HIS A 327 -3.88 -4.69 -8.30
CA HIS A 327 -3.52 -3.32 -8.02
C HIS A 327 -2.40 -2.83 -8.95
N ARG A 328 -2.27 -1.51 -9.08
CA ARG A 328 -1.31 -0.85 -9.99
C ARG A 328 -0.88 0.51 -9.47
N VAL A 329 0.15 1.09 -10.08
CA VAL A 329 0.53 2.50 -9.91
C VAL A 329 0.58 3.14 -11.30
N PRO A 330 -0.45 3.89 -11.72
CA PRO A 330 -0.44 4.55 -13.03
C PRO A 330 0.52 5.73 -13.05
N ILE A 331 0.70 6.30 -14.24
CA ILE A 331 1.37 7.60 -14.41
C ILE A 331 0.49 8.69 -13.79
N PRO A 332 1.04 9.60 -12.96
CA PRO A 332 0.27 10.71 -12.39
C PRO A 332 -0.34 11.62 -13.48
N GLN A 333 -1.51 12.20 -13.19
CA GLN A 333 -2.23 13.02 -14.16
C GLN A 333 -1.85 14.51 -14.15
N THR A 334 -1.26 14.99 -13.05
CA THR A 334 -0.92 16.41 -12.86
C THR A 334 0.58 16.64 -13.00
N ASP A 335 0.96 17.78 -13.56
CA ASP A 335 2.38 18.14 -13.75
C ASP A 335 3.18 18.18 -12.43
N ASP A 336 2.58 18.65 -11.32
CA ASP A 336 3.23 18.65 -10.00
C ASP A 336 3.62 17.24 -9.55
N MET A 337 2.70 16.27 -9.68
CA MET A 337 2.95 14.88 -9.34
C MET A 337 3.90 14.18 -10.33
N LEU A 338 3.92 14.59 -11.59
CA LEU A 338 4.91 14.11 -12.57
C LEU A 338 6.32 14.57 -12.17
N ASN A 339 6.45 15.82 -11.73
CA ASN A 339 7.73 16.39 -11.33
C ASN A 339 8.20 15.96 -9.93
N SER A 340 7.36 15.25 -9.17
CA SER A 340 7.70 14.71 -7.85
C SER A 340 7.99 13.20 -7.90
N PRO A 341 9.07 12.72 -7.25
CA PRO A 341 9.27 11.30 -7.07
C PRO A 341 8.22 10.74 -6.11
N ARG A 342 8.00 9.44 -6.19
CA ARG A 342 7.21 8.66 -5.23
C ARG A 342 8.08 7.55 -4.64
N GLN A 343 7.86 7.21 -3.37
CA GLN A 343 8.46 6.05 -2.72
C GLN A 343 7.41 5.16 -2.05
N SER A 344 7.72 3.88 -1.98
CA SER A 344 6.99 2.92 -1.13
C SER A 344 7.93 1.86 -0.61
N VAL A 345 7.59 1.30 0.55
CA VAL A 345 8.26 0.13 1.12
C VAL A 345 7.23 -0.98 1.24
N ALA A 346 7.53 -2.16 0.73
CA ALA A 346 6.65 -3.33 0.80
C ALA A 346 7.36 -4.48 1.52
N PHE A 347 6.68 -5.13 2.45
CA PHE A 347 7.14 -6.35 3.08
C PHE A 347 6.26 -7.50 2.61
N PHE A 348 6.74 -8.28 1.64
CA PHE A 348 6.03 -9.41 1.07
C PHE A 348 6.23 -10.63 1.95
N VAL A 349 5.18 -11.09 2.62
CA VAL A 349 5.25 -12.22 3.55
C VAL A 349 4.99 -13.51 2.76
N HIS A 350 5.93 -14.44 2.82
CA HIS A 350 5.83 -15.75 2.18
C HIS A 350 6.06 -16.88 3.18
N PRO A 351 5.42 -18.05 3.00
CA PRO A 351 5.76 -19.22 3.77
C PRO A 351 7.11 -19.80 3.35
N ASP A 352 7.64 -20.67 4.20
CA ASP A 352 8.87 -21.41 3.95
C ASP A 352 8.73 -22.25 2.67
N HIS A 353 9.79 -22.38 1.88
CA HIS A 353 9.77 -22.99 0.53
C HIS A 353 9.02 -24.32 0.45
N ASN A 354 9.26 -25.20 1.43
CA ASN A 354 8.74 -26.56 1.47
C ASN A 354 7.36 -26.67 2.12
N THR A 355 6.74 -25.54 2.50
CA THR A 355 5.38 -25.54 3.03
C THR A 355 4.42 -26.06 1.97
N ILE A 356 3.67 -27.11 2.31
CA ILE A 356 2.62 -27.63 1.44
C ILE A 356 1.38 -26.75 1.56
N LEU A 357 0.91 -26.27 0.41
CA LEU A 357 -0.26 -25.42 0.27
C LEU A 357 -1.52 -26.28 0.13
N GLU A 358 -2.10 -26.66 1.26
CA GLU A 358 -3.38 -27.39 1.34
C GLU A 358 -4.52 -26.46 1.76
N CYS A 359 -5.69 -26.61 1.16
CA CYS A 359 -6.86 -25.78 1.48
C CYS A 359 -7.22 -25.92 2.97
N CYS A 360 -7.18 -24.82 3.73
CA CYS A 360 -7.33 -24.83 5.19
C CYS A 360 -8.78 -24.98 5.66
N ASP A 361 -9.74 -24.98 4.73
CA ASP A 361 -11.18 -25.15 4.97
C ASP A 361 -11.68 -26.58 4.69
N GLY A 362 -10.79 -27.49 4.26
CA GLY A 362 -11.12 -28.86 3.91
C GLY A 362 -11.86 -29.03 2.57
N LEU A 363 -12.10 -27.95 1.81
CA LEU A 363 -12.81 -28.02 0.52
C LEU A 363 -11.96 -28.62 -0.61
N ASN A 364 -10.63 -28.65 -0.46
CA ASN A 364 -9.68 -29.20 -1.44
C ASN A 364 -9.89 -28.68 -2.87
N LYS A 365 -10.31 -27.42 -3.01
CA LYS A 365 -10.54 -26.76 -4.31
C LYS A 365 -9.30 -26.77 -5.21
N TYR A 366 -8.12 -26.76 -4.59
CA TYR A 366 -6.84 -26.83 -5.26
C TYR A 366 -6.04 -28.03 -4.76
N PRO A 367 -5.29 -28.73 -5.64
CA PRO A 367 -4.41 -29.81 -5.23
C PRO A 367 -3.26 -29.28 -4.34
N PRO A 368 -2.80 -30.07 -3.36
CA PRO A 368 -1.59 -29.74 -2.60
C PRO A 368 -0.39 -29.50 -3.50
N ILE A 369 0.39 -28.46 -3.20
CA ILE A 369 1.62 -28.09 -3.91
C ILE A 369 2.55 -27.37 -2.94
N SER A 370 3.87 -27.54 -3.05
CA SER A 370 4.78 -26.75 -2.22
C SER A 370 4.77 -25.27 -2.63
N SER A 371 5.02 -24.36 -1.67
CA SER A 371 5.10 -22.92 -1.92
C SER A 371 6.08 -22.59 -3.04
N ILE A 372 7.29 -23.15 -2.99
CA ILE A 372 8.31 -22.88 -4.01
C ILE A 372 7.92 -23.42 -5.38
N GLN A 373 7.29 -24.59 -5.45
CA GLN A 373 6.84 -25.17 -6.72
C GLN A 373 5.75 -24.29 -7.34
N TYR A 374 4.77 -23.84 -6.54
CA TYR A 374 3.74 -22.91 -7.03
C TYR A 374 4.35 -21.64 -7.62
N LEU A 375 5.30 -21.01 -6.92
CA LEU A 375 5.98 -19.79 -7.40
C LEU A 375 6.76 -20.04 -8.69
N LYS A 376 7.44 -21.19 -8.83
CA LYS A 376 8.15 -21.56 -10.06
C LYS A 376 7.22 -21.79 -11.24
N GLU A 377 6.07 -22.43 -11.02
CA GLU A 377 5.10 -22.73 -12.08
C GLU A 377 4.36 -21.48 -12.56
N THR A 378 4.07 -20.54 -11.64
CA THR A 378 3.28 -19.34 -11.94
C THR A 378 4.12 -18.11 -12.28
N HIS A 379 5.37 -18.04 -11.80
CA HIS A 379 6.24 -16.87 -11.87
C HIS A 379 7.72 -17.25 -12.17
N GLY A 380 7.95 -18.26 -13.01
CA GLY A 380 9.29 -18.83 -13.27
C GLY A 380 10.35 -17.85 -13.78
N GLU A 381 9.97 -16.73 -14.40
CA GLU A 381 10.91 -15.65 -14.78
C GLU A 381 11.46 -14.88 -13.57
N LEU A 382 10.68 -14.79 -12.48
CA LEU A 382 11.06 -14.14 -11.24
C LEU A 382 11.68 -15.12 -10.23
N PHE A 383 11.40 -16.42 -10.38
CA PHE A 383 11.93 -17.53 -9.57
C PHE A 383 12.54 -18.63 -10.46
N PRO A 384 13.71 -18.39 -11.08
CA PRO A 384 14.32 -19.36 -11.99
C PRO A 384 14.65 -20.69 -11.29
N ARG A 385 14.47 -21.80 -12.03
CA ARG A 385 14.55 -23.17 -11.50
C ARG A 385 15.87 -23.51 -10.82
N GLU A 386 16.97 -22.96 -11.32
CA GLU A 386 18.34 -23.23 -10.87
C GLU A 386 18.68 -22.54 -9.53
N SER A 387 17.97 -21.47 -9.19
CA SER A 387 18.28 -20.63 -8.01
C SER A 387 17.66 -21.13 -6.70
N TYR A 388 16.74 -22.10 -6.76
CA TYR A 388 16.01 -22.61 -5.60
C TYR A 388 15.80 -24.12 -5.72
N PRO A 389 16.76 -24.99 -5.41
CA PRO A 389 16.60 -26.43 -5.57
C PRO A 389 15.35 -26.92 -4.81
N THR A 390 14.46 -27.63 -5.51
CA THR A 390 13.44 -28.44 -4.83
C THR A 390 14.20 -29.62 -4.22
N GLY A 391 14.08 -29.81 -2.91
CA GLY A 391 14.59 -31.02 -2.28
C GLY A 391 13.72 -32.20 -2.72
N ASP A 392 14.12 -32.88 -3.79
CA ASP A 392 13.65 -34.22 -4.13
C ASP A 392 14.29 -35.26 -3.21
#